data_AF-A0A7K2KZG3-F1
#
_entry.id   AF-A0A7K2KZG3-F1
#
_cell.length_a   1.000
_cell.length_b   1.000
_cell.length_c   1.000
_cell.angle_alpha   90.00
_cell.angle_beta   90.00
_cell.angle_gamma   90.00
#
_symmetry.space_group_name_H-M   'P 1'
#
loop_
_entity.id
_entity.type
_entity.pdbx_description
1 polymer ?
#
loop_
_entity_poly.entity_id
_entity_poly.type
_entity_poly.pdbx_seq_one_letter_code
_entity_poly.pdbx_strand_id
1 'polypeptide(L)'
;MTKVYFQVNVPIKNSVRPEQCGLHVLTGPADTWSDALRIARETCDTAAAAQEAGFPIPRRRPDGWGARGLRPGWVLDWKAATVDAWQGDRTLRTTTPPPSWRNEFTR
;
A
#
# COMPACT_ATOMS: atom_id res chain seq x y z
N MET A 1 2.12 24.54 7.17
CA MET A 1 2.88 23.30 7.43
C MET A 1 3.01 22.54 6.12
N THR A 2 4.23 22.18 5.72
CA THR A 2 4.47 21.32 4.55
C THR A 2 3.91 19.93 4.85
N LYS A 3 2.92 19.47 4.08
CA LYS A 3 2.38 18.12 4.26
C LYS A 3 3.42 17.10 3.84
N VAL A 4 3.82 16.21 4.75
CA VAL A 4 4.67 15.05 4.42
C VAL A 4 3.79 14.02 3.74
N TYR A 5 4.22 13.57 2.57
CA TYR A 5 3.56 12.47 1.87
C TYR A 5 4.25 11.16 2.22
N PHE A 6 3.45 10.13 2.41
CA PHE A 6 3.93 8.78 2.66
C PHE A 6 3.49 7.87 1.54
N GLN A 7 4.35 6.91 1.22
CA GLN A 7 4.08 5.78 0.35
C GLN A 7 4.05 4.53 1.21
N VAL A 8 2.91 3.88 1.28
CA VAL A 8 2.73 2.58 1.95
C VAL A 8 2.74 1.49 0.90
N ASN A 9 3.74 0.63 0.98
CA ASN A 9 3.91 -0.50 0.08
C ASN A 9 3.44 -1.77 0.79
N VAL A 10 2.40 -2.41 0.26
CA VAL A 10 1.81 -3.60 0.85
C VAL A 10 1.98 -4.77 -0.12
N PRO A 11 2.77 -5.80 0.23
CA PRO A 11 2.86 -6.99 -0.60
C PRO A 11 1.49 -7.62 -0.76
N ILE A 12 1.17 -8.05 -1.99
CA ILE A 12 -0.08 -8.72 -2.32
C ILE A 12 0.20 -10.06 -2.99
N LYS A 13 -0.65 -11.05 -2.70
CA LYS A 13 -0.61 -12.37 -3.33
C LYS A 13 -1.99 -12.74 -3.85
N ASN A 14 -2.06 -13.33 -5.03
CA ASN A 14 -3.31 -13.83 -5.56
C ASN A 14 -3.73 -15.10 -4.81
N SER A 15 -4.96 -15.13 -4.30
CA SER A 15 -5.50 -16.24 -3.50
C SER A 15 -5.74 -17.51 -4.31
N VAL A 16 -5.97 -17.38 -5.61
CA VAL A 16 -6.20 -18.50 -6.55
C VAL A 16 -4.90 -18.96 -7.19
N ARG A 17 -3.93 -18.04 -7.33
CA ARG A 17 -2.64 -18.26 -7.99
C ARG A 17 -1.49 -17.72 -7.12
N PRO A 18 -1.06 -18.45 -6.08
CA PRO A 18 -0.09 -17.96 -5.09
C PRO A 18 1.27 -17.55 -5.68
N GLU A 19 1.61 -18.06 -6.87
CA GLU A 19 2.79 -17.66 -7.63
C GLU A 19 2.71 -16.21 -8.15
N GLN A 20 1.49 -15.67 -8.29
CA GLN A 20 1.27 -14.28 -8.66
C GLN A 20 1.37 -13.39 -7.42
N CYS A 21 2.52 -12.74 -7.32
CA CYS A 21 2.84 -11.78 -6.29
C CYS A 21 2.94 -10.37 -6.87
N GLY A 22 2.66 -9.36 -6.04
CA GLY A 22 2.74 -7.97 -6.45
C GLY A 22 2.88 -7.03 -5.25
N LEU A 23 2.82 -5.74 -5.55
CA LEU A 23 2.89 -4.67 -4.55
C LEU A 23 1.71 -3.72 -4.73
N HIS A 24 0.91 -3.56 -3.68
CA HIS A 24 -0.13 -2.55 -3.63
C HIS A 24 0.44 -1.29 -2.98
N VAL A 25 0.51 -0.21 -3.75
CA VAL A 25 1.11 1.06 -3.32
C VAL A 25 -0.01 2.06 -3.03
N LEU A 26 -0.07 2.55 -1.79
CA LEU A 26 -0.93 3.65 -1.40
C LEU A 26 -0.09 4.89 -1.13
N THR A 27 -0.56 6.05 -1.56
CA THR A 27 0.11 7.33 -1.27
C THR A 27 -0.87 8.33 -0.70
N GLY A 28 -0.43 9.07 0.31
CA GLY A 28 -1.23 10.12 0.91
C GLY A 28 -0.49 10.90 2.00
N PRO A 29 -1.04 12.04 2.42
CA PRO A 29 -0.48 12.82 3.51
C PRO A 29 -0.76 12.14 4.86
N ALA A 30 0.20 12.22 5.78
CA ALA A 30 0.03 11.87 7.18
C ALA A 30 1.00 12.68 8.05
N ASP A 31 0.85 12.57 9.36
CA ASP A 31 1.75 13.22 10.32
C ASP A 31 2.92 12.31 10.71
N THR A 32 2.68 11.00 10.76
CA THR A 32 3.67 9.98 11.16
C THR A 32 3.62 8.74 10.25
N TRP A 33 4.65 7.90 10.33
CA TRP A 33 4.69 6.60 9.61
C TRP A 33 3.57 5.66 10.07
N SER A 34 3.29 5.64 11.37
CA SER A 34 2.22 4.83 11.95
C SER A 34 0.84 5.31 11.52
N ASP A 35 0.64 6.63 11.42
CA ASP A 35 -0.60 7.19 10.87
C ASP A 35 -0.77 6.86 9.40
N ALA A 36 0.29 6.96 8.60
CA ALA A 36 0.26 6.57 7.20
C ALA A 36 -0.18 5.11 7.03
N LEU A 37 0.41 4.18 7.80
CA LEU A 37 0.04 2.76 7.76
C LEU A 37 -1.42 2.53 8.19
N ARG A 38 -1.85 3.20 9.27
CA ARG A 38 -3.22 3.12 9.77
C ARG A 38 -4.24 3.62 8.74
N ILE A 39 -4.03 4.81 8.19
CA ILE A 39 -4.94 5.41 7.19
C ILE A 39 -4.95 4.58 5.90
N ALA A 40 -3.81 4.04 5.48
CA ALA A 40 -3.74 3.14 4.33
C ALA A 40 -4.59 1.88 4.54
N ARG A 41 -4.49 1.26 5.72
CA ARG A 41 -5.30 0.08 6.05
C ARG A 41 -6.79 0.39 6.07
N GLU A 42 -7.19 1.46 6.76
CA GLU A 42 -8.59 1.92 6.79
C GLU A 42 -9.13 2.21 5.38
N THR A 43 -8.29 2.74 4.48
CA THR A 43 -8.65 3.02 3.09
C THR A 43 -8.85 1.74 2.28
N CYS A 44 -7.99 0.73 2.47
CA CYS A 44 -8.18 -0.58 1.86
C CYS A 44 -9.44 -1.27 2.39
N ASP A 45 -9.68 -1.24 3.70
CA ASP A 45 -10.85 -1.87 4.32
C ASP A 45 -12.16 -1.22 3.82
N THR A 46 -12.17 0.12 3.71
CA THR A 46 -13.32 0.85 3.13
C THR A 46 -13.54 0.49 1.66
N ALA A 47 -12.46 0.38 0.87
CA ALA A 47 -12.54 -0.02 -0.53
C ALA A 47 -13.02 -1.47 -0.70
N ALA A 48 -12.57 -2.38 0.17
CA ALA A 48 -13.03 -3.76 0.20
C ALA A 48 -14.52 -3.84 0.51
N ALA A 49 -14.98 -3.14 1.55
CA ALA A 49 -16.41 -3.09 1.91
C ALA A 49 -17.27 -2.49 0.78
N ALA A 50 -16.81 -1.43 0.12
CA ALA A 50 -17.50 -0.86 -1.04
C ALA A 50 -17.59 -1.88 -2.19
N GLN A 51 -16.51 -2.59 -2.48
CA GLN A 51 -16.45 -3.61 -3.53
C GLN A 51 -17.36 -4.81 -3.22
N GLU A 52 -17.41 -5.27 -1.97
CA GLU A 52 -18.31 -6.33 -1.49
C GLU A 52 -19.78 -5.91 -1.61
N ALA A 53 -20.08 -4.65 -1.33
CA ALA A 53 -21.42 -4.07 -1.49
C ALA A 53 -21.78 -3.75 -2.95
N GLY A 54 -20.90 -4.04 -3.92
CA GLY A 54 -21.13 -3.81 -5.35
C GLY A 54 -20.99 -2.34 -5.78
N PHE A 55 -20.45 -1.47 -4.91
CA PHE A 55 -20.17 -0.07 -5.22
C PHE A 55 -18.80 0.11 -5.86
N PRO A 56 -18.63 1.14 -6.72
CA PRO A 56 -17.33 1.48 -7.25
C PRO A 56 -16.38 1.95 -6.13
N ILE A 57 -15.12 1.50 -6.18
CA ILE A 57 -14.09 1.93 -5.24
C ILE A 57 -13.88 3.45 -5.36
N PRO A 58 -13.99 4.22 -4.26
CA PRO A 58 -13.79 5.67 -4.29
C PRO A 58 -12.42 6.04 -4.85
N ARG A 59 -12.41 6.96 -5.81
CA ARG A 59 -11.19 7.31 -6.58
C ARG A 59 -10.09 7.91 -5.70
N ARG A 60 -10.48 8.68 -4.69
CA ARG A 60 -9.63 9.29 -3.66
C ARG A 60 -10.54 9.74 -2.52
N ARG A 61 -10.18 9.41 -1.28
CA ARG A 61 -10.82 9.99 -0.08
C ARG A 61 -10.43 11.48 0.05
N PRO A 62 -11.21 12.30 0.76
CA PRO A 62 -10.88 13.72 0.99
C PRO A 62 -9.52 13.94 1.65
N ASP A 63 -9.06 12.96 2.42
CA ASP A 63 -7.73 12.90 3.05
C ASP A 63 -6.57 12.70 2.04
N GLY A 64 -6.86 12.42 0.77
CA GLY A 64 -5.87 12.22 -0.29
C GLY A 64 -5.46 10.77 -0.53
N TRP A 65 -5.87 9.84 0.34
CA TRP A 65 -5.59 8.40 0.21
C TRP A 65 -6.55 7.72 -0.76
N GLY A 66 -6.10 6.65 -1.42
CA GLY A 66 -6.95 5.86 -2.30
C GLY A 66 -6.37 4.48 -2.60
N ALA A 67 -7.25 3.49 -2.75
CA ALA A 67 -6.90 2.09 -2.98
C ALA A 67 -7.33 1.60 -4.38
N ARG A 68 -7.12 2.43 -5.41
CA ARG A 68 -7.60 2.16 -6.79
C ARG A 68 -7.05 0.86 -7.39
N GLY A 69 -5.97 0.32 -6.82
CA GLY A 69 -5.37 -0.96 -7.23
C GLY A 69 -5.89 -2.19 -6.48
N LEU A 70 -6.91 -2.07 -5.63
CA LEU A 70 -7.48 -3.20 -4.91
C LEU A 70 -8.20 -4.09 -5.93
N ARG A 71 -7.82 -5.37 -5.98
CA ARG A 71 -8.36 -6.35 -6.93
C ARG A 71 -8.98 -7.52 -6.16
N PRO A 72 -10.19 -7.97 -6.53
CA PRO A 72 -10.76 -9.20 -5.97
C PRO A 72 -9.80 -10.38 -6.13
N GLY A 73 -9.72 -11.24 -5.12
CA GLY A 73 -8.83 -12.40 -5.12
C GLY A 73 -7.36 -12.09 -4.85
N TRP A 74 -7.02 -10.88 -4.39
CA TRP A 74 -5.67 -10.55 -3.90
C TRP A 74 -5.71 -10.30 -2.39
N VAL A 75 -4.79 -10.93 -1.67
CA VAL A 75 -4.65 -10.80 -0.21
C VAL A 75 -3.52 -9.84 0.09
N LEU A 76 -3.80 -8.85 0.95
CA LEU A 76 -2.83 -7.86 1.43
C LEU A 76 -2.06 -8.40 2.64
N ASP A 77 -0.74 -8.48 2.53
CA ASP A 77 0.14 -8.82 3.65
C ASP A 77 0.61 -7.55 4.38
N TRP A 78 -0.25 -7.08 5.29
CA TRP A 78 0.05 -5.92 6.14
C TRP A 78 1.21 -6.15 7.12
N LYS A 79 1.57 -7.41 7.43
CA LYS A 79 2.72 -7.69 8.31
C LYS A 79 4.04 -7.40 7.61
N ALA A 80 4.08 -7.58 6.29
CA ALA A 80 5.24 -7.28 5.45
C ALA A 80 5.19 -5.88 4.82
N ALA A 81 4.24 -5.02 5.22
CA ALA A 81 4.10 -3.68 4.66
C ALA A 81 5.27 -2.77 5.07
N THR A 82 5.72 -1.91 4.15
CA THR A 82 6.73 -0.88 4.39
C THR A 82 6.14 0.51 4.16
N VAL A 83 6.72 1.52 4.84
CA VAL A 83 6.29 2.92 4.72
C VAL A 83 7.51 3.77 4.41
N ASP A 84 7.44 4.52 3.31
CA ASP A 84 8.48 5.45 2.89
C ASP A 84 7.95 6.89 2.92
N ALA A 85 8.73 7.80 3.49
CA ALA A 85 8.40 9.22 3.54
C ALA A 85 8.95 9.95 2.31
N TRP A 86 8.09 10.61 1.56
CA TRP A 86 8.48 11.56 0.53
C TRP A 86 8.64 12.93 1.20
N GLN A 87 9.79 13.13 1.83
CA GLN A 87 10.22 14.48 2.19
C GLN A 87 10.75 15.14 0.93
N GLY A 88 10.30 16.35 0.62
CA GLY A 88 10.66 17.11 -0.58
C GLY A 88 12.14 17.52 -0.69
N ASP A 89 13.07 16.75 -0.13
CA ASP A 89 14.50 16.95 -0.24
C ASP A 89 15.25 15.63 -0.51
N ARG A 90 15.34 15.32 -1.81
CA ARG A 90 16.43 14.66 -2.55
C ARG A 90 17.27 13.52 -1.95
N THR A 91 16.82 12.79 -0.94
CA THR A 91 17.43 11.50 -0.57
C THR A 91 16.36 10.45 -0.35
N LEU A 92 16.15 9.60 -1.37
CA LEU A 92 15.44 8.33 -1.19
C LEU A 92 16.29 7.49 -0.24
N ARG A 93 16.02 7.56 1.08
CA ARG A 93 16.49 6.53 2.00
C ARG A 93 15.73 5.27 1.63
N THR A 94 16.41 4.38 0.92
CA THR A 94 15.92 3.04 0.63
C THR A 94 15.78 2.31 1.96
N THR A 95 14.54 2.18 2.44
CA THR A 95 14.21 1.21 3.49
C THR A 95 14.51 -0.17 2.92
N THR A 96 15.46 -0.89 3.54
CA THR A 96 15.83 -2.25 3.16
C THR A 96 14.58 -3.13 3.06
N PRO A 97 14.30 -3.77 1.91
CA PRO A 97 13.14 -4.66 1.80
C PRO A 97 13.31 -5.87 2.73
N PRO A 98 12.20 -6.45 3.23
CA PRO A 98 12.28 -7.67 4.03
C PRO A 98 13.03 -8.77 3.26
N PRO A 99 13.84 -9.60 3.93
CA PRO A 99 14.78 -10.53 3.29
C PRO A 99 14.15 -11.62 2.42
N SER A 100 12.82 -11.73 2.37
CA SER A 100 12.09 -12.81 1.69
C SER A 100 11.89 -12.63 0.18
N TRP A 101 12.43 -11.58 -0.45
CA TRP A 101 12.23 -11.30 -1.89
C TRP A 101 13.53 -11.27 -2.71
N ARG A 102 14.63 -11.87 -2.21
CA ARG A 102 15.95 -11.77 -2.86
C ARG A 102 16.33 -12.95 -3.78
N ASN A 103 15.56 -14.02 -3.84
CA ASN A 103 15.84 -15.13 -4.76
C ASN A 103 14.55 -15.34 -5.56
N GLU A 104 14.46 -14.96 -6.84
CA GLU A 104 14.63 -15.86 -7.99
C GLU A 104 14.89 -15.07 -9.30
N PHE A 105 15.97 -14.28 -9.35
CA PHE A 105 16.51 -13.79 -10.63
C PHE A 105 18.00 -14.10 -10.73
N THR A 106 18.33 -15.39 -10.75
CA THR A 106 19.58 -15.84 -11.37
C THR A 106 19.26 -17.03 -12.25
N ARG A 107 19.44 -16.82 -13.55
CA ARG A 107 19.37 -17.78 -14.63
C ARG A 107 20.55 -18.73 -14.58
#